data_AF-A0A358IWR5-F1
#
_entry.id   AF-A0A358IWR5-F1
#
_cell.length_a   1.000
_cell.length_b   1.000
_cell.length_c   1.000
_cell.angle_alpha   90.00
_cell.angle_beta   90.00
_cell.angle_gamma   90.00
#
_symmetry.space_group_name_H-M   'P 1'
#
loop_
_entity.id
_entity.type
_entity.pdbx_description
1 polymer ?
#
loop_
_entity_poly.entity_id
_entity_poly.type
_entity_poly.pdbx_seq_one_letter_code
_entity_poly.pdbx_strand_id
1 'polypeptide(L)'
;MTSPIPAEWTPHRAMWVGWPSHAELWEDNLEPAQAEVEALVRALAGPGREQVKLMVGNDEALAEAQARFADVTSVTLVAGRFGDIWLRDTGPIFGAGSASAQAFVFNGWGGKYDLPHDDEVADQIGEQTGVALTRHDFILEGGAVDHDGEGTVLTTRQCVLNRNRNTGWTEATA
;
A
#
# COMPACT_ATOMS: atom_id res chain seq x y z
N MET A 1 -1.21 -27.07 -3.89
CA MET A 1 -2.05 -26.32 -2.94
C MET A 1 -1.49 -24.92 -2.85
N THR A 2 -2.32 -23.90 -3.05
CA THR A 2 -1.93 -22.50 -2.83
C THR A 2 -1.75 -22.26 -1.34
N SER A 3 -0.65 -21.64 -0.94
CA SER A 3 -0.44 -21.22 0.45
C SER A 3 -1.40 -20.09 0.79
N PRO A 4 -1.99 -20.04 2.01
CA PRO A 4 -2.77 -18.89 2.42
C PRO A 4 -1.93 -17.61 2.42
N ILE A 5 -2.59 -16.46 2.22
CA ILE A 5 -1.99 -15.15 2.48
C ILE A 5 -1.67 -15.08 3.98
N PRO A 6 -0.43 -14.73 4.39
CA PRO A 6 -0.07 -14.62 5.80
C PRO A 6 -0.90 -13.57 6.52
N ALA A 7 -1.11 -13.77 7.82
CA ALA A 7 -1.66 -12.74 8.67
C ALA A 7 -0.70 -11.57 8.84
N GLU A 8 -1.24 -10.38 9.14
CA GLU A 8 -0.45 -9.16 9.32
C GLU A 8 0.52 -9.21 10.53
N TRP A 9 0.34 -10.13 11.48
CA TRP A 9 1.30 -10.33 12.58
C TRP A 9 2.45 -11.30 12.25
N THR A 10 2.49 -11.84 11.03
CA THR A 10 3.58 -12.71 10.57
C THR A 10 4.86 -11.89 10.37
N PRO A 11 6.07 -12.41 10.66
CA PRO A 11 7.30 -11.66 10.46
C PRO A 11 7.43 -11.06 9.06
N HIS A 12 7.72 -9.76 9.01
CA HIS A 12 7.86 -9.01 7.77
C HIS A 12 9.32 -8.93 7.31
N ARG A 13 9.51 -8.81 6.00
CA ARG A 13 10.81 -8.40 5.42
C ARG A 13 10.96 -6.88 5.43
N ALA A 14 9.87 -6.17 5.18
CA ALA A 14 9.77 -4.72 5.24
C ALA A 14 8.29 -4.28 5.24
N MET A 15 8.02 -3.06 5.69
CA MET A 15 6.75 -2.35 5.54
C MET A 15 6.88 -1.26 4.48
N TRP A 16 5.90 -1.17 3.58
CA TRP A 16 5.80 -0.10 2.60
C TRP A 16 4.93 1.03 3.13
N VAL A 17 5.39 2.27 2.97
CA VAL A 17 4.68 3.47 3.40
C VAL A 17 4.76 4.51 2.29
N GLY A 18 3.65 5.17 1.98
CA GLY A 18 3.62 6.31 1.06
C GLY A 18 3.95 7.61 1.77
N TRP A 19 4.82 8.43 1.20
CA TRP A 19 5.16 9.75 1.74
C TRP A 19 4.25 10.85 1.14
N PRO A 20 3.64 11.73 1.96
CA PRO A 20 2.86 12.84 1.42
C PRO A 20 3.74 13.76 0.57
N SER A 21 3.50 13.74 -0.74
CA SER A 21 4.39 14.34 -1.74
C SER A 21 3.75 15.44 -2.58
N HIS A 22 2.42 15.50 -2.64
CA HIS A 22 1.68 16.33 -3.60
C HIS A 22 1.02 17.52 -2.91
N ALA A 23 1.64 18.70 -3.00
CA ALA A 23 1.17 19.91 -2.34
C ALA A 23 -0.20 20.37 -2.83
N GLU A 24 -0.54 20.09 -4.08
CA GLU A 24 -1.84 20.41 -4.67
C GLU A 24 -3.00 19.54 -4.14
N LEU A 25 -2.70 18.35 -3.60
CA LEU A 25 -3.70 17.48 -2.99
C LEU A 25 -3.86 17.75 -1.50
N TRP A 26 -2.73 17.98 -0.81
CA TRP A 26 -2.72 18.15 0.63
C TRP A 26 -2.88 19.61 1.06
N GLU A 27 -2.61 20.56 0.18
CA GLU A 27 -2.70 22.01 0.41
C GLU A 27 -2.02 22.40 1.75
N ASP A 28 -2.71 23.15 2.59
CA ASP A 28 -2.23 23.58 3.92
C ASP A 28 -1.99 22.41 4.89
N ASN A 29 -2.43 21.18 4.56
CA ASN A 29 -2.24 19.99 5.38
C ASN A 29 -1.00 19.17 4.99
N LEU A 30 -0.23 19.56 3.96
CA LEU A 30 0.94 18.78 3.54
C LEU A 30 1.95 18.61 4.69
N GLU A 31 2.39 19.72 5.29
CA GLU A 31 3.38 19.68 6.37
C GLU A 31 2.86 18.91 7.61
N PRO A 32 1.62 19.14 8.10
CA PRO A 32 1.02 18.30 9.14
C PRO A 32 0.98 16.80 8.78
N ALA A 33 0.58 16.45 7.56
CA ALA A 33 0.52 15.05 7.13
C ALA A 33 1.92 14.42 7.08
N GLN A 34 2.93 15.15 6.60
CA GLN A 34 4.32 14.70 6.60
C GLN A 34 4.83 14.50 8.03
N ALA A 35 4.47 15.37 8.98
CA ALA A 35 4.85 15.21 10.38
C ALA A 35 4.25 13.93 11.00
N GLU A 36 2.98 13.63 10.72
CA GLU A 36 2.32 12.40 11.19
C GLU A 36 2.92 11.14 10.54
N VAL A 37 3.16 11.15 9.22
CA VAL A 37 3.81 10.03 8.53
C VAL A 37 5.25 9.85 9.00
N GLU A 38 5.97 10.94 9.29
CA GLU A 38 7.31 10.86 9.88
C GLU A 38 7.30 10.21 11.26
N ALA A 39 6.37 10.62 12.13
CA ALA A 39 6.20 10.00 13.44
C ALA A 39 5.90 8.50 13.33
N LEU A 40 5.02 8.11 12.41
CA LEU A 40 4.72 6.71 12.11
C LEU A 40 5.97 5.95 11.64
N VAL A 41 6.67 6.46 10.62
CA VAL A 41 7.86 5.80 10.05
C VAL A 41 8.95 5.62 11.12
N ARG A 42 9.23 6.65 11.94
CA ARG A 42 10.20 6.54 13.02
C ARG A 42 9.77 5.53 14.10
N ALA A 43 8.47 5.43 14.38
CA ALA A 43 7.95 4.42 15.32
C ALA A 43 8.10 3.00 14.77
N LEU A 44 7.86 2.79 13.47
CA LEU A 44 8.05 1.50 12.80
C LEU A 44 9.53 1.12 12.72
N ALA A 45 10.38 2.08 12.39
CA ALA A 45 11.80 1.91 12.08
C ALA A 45 12.72 1.88 13.32
N GLY A 46 12.17 1.89 14.54
CA GLY A 46 12.97 1.90 15.77
C GLY A 46 13.95 0.71 15.90
N PRO A 47 14.95 0.78 16.80
CA PRO A 47 15.96 -0.28 16.94
C PRO A 47 15.35 -1.67 17.16
N GLY A 48 15.69 -2.62 16.29
CA GLY A 48 15.20 -4.01 16.33
C GLY A 48 13.75 -4.19 15.87
N ARG A 49 13.16 -3.19 15.21
CA ARG A 49 11.80 -3.24 14.64
C ARG A 49 11.84 -3.46 13.12
N GLU A 50 10.96 -2.80 12.39
CA GLU A 50 10.69 -3.04 10.98
C GLU A 50 11.72 -2.35 10.08
N GLN A 51 11.98 -2.97 8.92
CA GLN A 51 12.58 -2.26 7.79
C GLN A 51 11.46 -1.50 7.07
N VAL A 52 11.66 -0.21 6.80
CA VAL A 52 10.66 0.60 6.10
C VAL A 52 11.12 0.91 4.68
N LYS A 53 10.26 0.67 3.69
CA LYS A 53 10.37 1.16 2.33
C LYS A 53 9.44 2.36 2.19
N LEU A 54 10.00 3.56 2.21
CA LEU A 54 9.24 4.80 2.08
C LEU A 54 9.18 5.20 0.60
N MET A 55 8.03 5.00 -0.04
CA MET A 55 7.82 5.41 -1.43
C MET A 55 7.48 6.90 -1.50
N VAL A 56 8.20 7.65 -2.34
CA VAL A 56 8.10 9.11 -2.44
C VAL A 56 7.72 9.52 -3.87
N GLY A 57 6.71 10.36 -4.00
CA GLY A 57 5.97 10.57 -5.26
C GLY A 57 6.59 11.55 -6.26
N ASN A 58 7.61 12.32 -5.86
CA ASN A 58 8.33 13.24 -6.73
C ASN A 58 9.74 13.57 -6.19
N ASP A 59 10.58 14.15 -7.05
CA ASP A 59 12.00 14.42 -6.76
C ASP A 59 12.21 15.47 -5.66
N GLU A 60 11.34 16.48 -5.56
CA GLU A 60 11.43 17.52 -4.53
C GLU A 60 11.18 16.94 -3.15
N ALA A 61 10.07 16.22 -2.99
CA ALA A 61 9.74 15.51 -1.75
C ALA A 61 10.77 14.42 -1.42
N LEU A 62 11.38 13.79 -2.44
CA LEU A 62 12.44 12.80 -2.23
C LEU A 62 13.68 13.42 -1.57
N ALA A 63 14.15 14.56 -2.05
CA ALA A 63 15.29 15.26 -1.47
C ALA A 63 15.00 15.69 -0.02
N GLU A 64 13.78 16.15 0.25
CA GLU A 64 13.34 16.51 1.59
C GLU A 64 13.28 15.31 2.54
N ALA A 65 12.63 14.23 2.11
CA ALA A 65 12.52 12.99 2.89
C ALA A 65 13.91 12.37 3.15
N GLN A 66 14.83 12.45 2.20
CA GLN A 66 16.22 12.01 2.39
C GLN A 66 16.89 12.76 3.55
N ALA A 67 16.70 14.07 3.65
CA ALA A 67 17.23 14.87 4.74
C ALA A 67 16.56 14.52 6.07
N ARG A 68 15.23 14.33 6.08
CA ARG A 68 14.46 13.98 7.30
C ARG A 68 14.89 12.62 7.88
N PHE A 69 15.08 11.60 7.06
CA PHE A 69 15.38 10.23 7.52
C PHE A 69 16.87 9.85 7.45
N ALA A 70 17.77 10.81 7.25
CA ALA A 70 19.21 10.56 7.14
C ALA A 70 19.81 9.85 8.37
N ASP A 71 19.19 9.99 9.54
CA ASP A 71 19.60 9.37 10.80
C ASP A 71 18.97 7.99 11.06
N VAL A 72 18.05 7.52 10.19
CA VAL A 72 17.28 6.29 10.39
C VAL A 72 17.69 5.19 9.40
N THR A 73 18.64 4.35 9.81
CA THR A 73 19.26 3.33 8.93
C THR A 73 18.31 2.23 8.44
N SER A 74 17.21 1.98 9.13
CA SER A 74 16.18 0.99 8.77
C SER A 74 15.18 1.50 7.73
N VAL A 75 15.23 2.80 7.37
CA VAL A 75 14.41 3.41 6.32
C VAL A 75 15.17 3.42 5.00
N THR A 76 14.58 2.83 3.96
CA THR A 76 15.04 3.02 2.58
C THR A 76 14.02 3.86 1.84
N LEU A 77 14.45 4.97 1.25
CA LEU A 77 13.61 5.76 0.36
C LEU A 77 13.58 5.13 -1.04
N VAL A 78 12.39 5.10 -1.63
CA VAL A 78 12.13 4.56 -2.95
C VAL A 78 11.43 5.63 -3.77
N ALA A 79 12.05 6.10 -4.85
CA ALA A 79 11.36 6.97 -5.79
C ALA A 79 10.23 6.19 -6.46
N GLY A 80 9.05 6.80 -6.54
CA GLY A 80 7.88 6.20 -7.17
C GLY A 80 6.92 7.26 -7.67
N ARG A 81 5.81 6.81 -8.25
CA ARG A 81 4.70 7.65 -8.68
C ARG A 81 3.42 7.06 -8.11
N PHE A 82 2.57 7.91 -7.56
CA PHE A 82 1.26 7.56 -7.04
C PHE A 82 0.43 8.83 -6.97
N GLY A 83 -0.88 8.69 -6.92
CA GLY A 83 -1.81 9.79 -6.73
C GLY A 83 -1.88 10.20 -5.26
N ASP A 84 -2.07 9.24 -4.35
CA ASP A 84 -2.09 9.50 -2.91
C ASP A 84 -1.39 8.37 -2.11
N ILE A 85 -1.16 8.59 -0.83
CA ILE A 85 -0.24 7.78 0.00
C ILE A 85 -0.77 6.39 0.42
N TRP A 86 -1.98 6.01 -0.02
CA TRP A 86 -2.73 4.87 0.50
C TRP A 86 -2.27 3.53 -0.08
N LEU A 87 -0.99 3.19 0.09
CA LEU A 87 -0.40 1.95 -0.43
C LEU A 87 -1.04 0.67 0.14
N ARG A 88 -1.79 0.78 1.23
CA ARG A 88 -2.66 -0.31 1.73
C ARG A 88 -3.69 -0.74 0.68
N ASP A 89 -4.20 0.21 -0.09
CA ASP A 89 -5.28 -0.01 -1.04
C ASP A 89 -4.78 -0.16 -2.48
N THR A 90 -3.69 0.52 -2.83
CA THR A 90 -3.11 0.54 -4.18
C THR A 90 -1.93 -0.42 -4.35
N GLY A 91 -1.31 -0.86 -3.24
CA GLY A 91 -0.19 -1.79 -3.24
C GLY A 91 -0.61 -3.26 -3.34
N PRO A 92 0.36 -4.16 -3.51
CA PRO A 92 0.08 -5.58 -3.64
C PRO A 92 -0.12 -6.27 -2.28
N ILE A 93 -0.91 -7.34 -2.27
CA ILE A 93 -1.05 -8.23 -1.11
C ILE A 93 -0.01 -9.36 -1.23
N PHE A 94 1.02 -9.35 -0.39
CA PHE A 94 2.09 -10.35 -0.43
C PHE A 94 1.64 -11.72 0.10
N GLY A 95 2.02 -12.78 -0.61
CA GLY A 95 1.89 -14.16 -0.17
C GLY A 95 3.04 -14.59 0.76
N ALA A 96 2.99 -15.87 1.19
CA ALA A 96 3.96 -16.44 2.11
C ALA A 96 5.42 -16.26 1.65
N GLY A 97 6.27 -15.78 2.58
CA GLY A 97 7.69 -15.52 2.32
C GLY A 97 7.97 -14.44 1.26
N SER A 98 6.95 -13.66 0.88
CA SER A 98 6.98 -12.74 -0.25
C SER A 98 7.40 -13.44 -1.56
N ALA A 99 7.01 -14.71 -1.75
CA ALA A 99 7.34 -15.48 -2.96
C ALA A 99 6.44 -15.11 -4.16
N SER A 100 5.26 -14.55 -3.87
CA SER A 100 4.32 -14.01 -4.84
C SER A 100 3.56 -12.84 -4.20
N ALA A 101 2.89 -12.05 -5.01
CA ALA A 101 2.01 -10.99 -4.56
C ALA A 101 0.77 -10.91 -5.46
N GLN A 102 -0.36 -10.52 -4.88
CA GLN A 102 -1.62 -10.35 -5.61
C GLN A 102 -1.85 -8.86 -5.86
N ALA A 103 -2.17 -8.52 -7.10
CA ALA A 103 -2.48 -7.15 -7.52
C ALA A 103 -3.91 -7.11 -8.08
N PHE A 104 -4.65 -6.08 -7.69
CA PHE A 104 -6.06 -5.89 -8.03
C PHE A 104 -6.25 -4.57 -8.77
N VAL A 105 -7.42 -4.41 -9.40
CA VAL A 105 -7.79 -3.13 -9.99
C VAL A 105 -8.12 -2.15 -8.86
N PHE A 106 -7.51 -0.96 -8.87
CA PHE A 106 -7.90 0.16 -8.02
C PHE A 106 -8.72 1.16 -8.84
N ASN A 107 -9.77 1.75 -8.25
CA ASN A 107 -10.64 2.70 -8.95
C ASN A 107 -10.96 3.95 -8.12
N GLY A 108 -10.12 4.33 -7.16
CA GLY A 108 -10.38 5.51 -6.34
C GLY A 108 -11.54 5.34 -5.36
N TRP A 109 -11.66 4.16 -4.75
CA TRP A 109 -12.74 3.77 -3.84
C TRP A 109 -14.15 3.97 -4.41
N GLY A 110 -14.32 3.62 -5.70
CA GLY A 110 -15.56 3.76 -6.44
C GLY A 110 -15.71 5.10 -7.16
N GLY A 111 -14.62 5.57 -7.79
CA GLY A 111 -14.58 6.78 -8.61
C GLY A 111 -14.64 8.07 -7.81
N LYS A 112 -14.27 8.06 -6.53
CA LYS A 112 -14.25 9.28 -5.70
C LYS A 112 -12.99 10.11 -5.96
N TYR A 113 -11.86 9.42 -6.13
CA TYR A 113 -10.55 10.02 -6.36
C TYR A 113 -9.85 9.26 -7.47
N ASP A 114 -9.96 9.76 -8.69
CA ASP A 114 -9.23 9.24 -9.85
C ASP A 114 -7.93 10.03 -9.98
N LEU A 115 -6.90 9.54 -9.29
CA LEU A 115 -5.60 10.22 -9.20
C LEU A 115 -4.58 9.47 -10.07
N PRO A 116 -3.79 10.19 -10.89
CA PRO A 116 -2.80 9.57 -11.75
C PRO A 116 -1.84 8.66 -10.98
N HIS A 117 -1.51 7.52 -11.58
CA HIS A 117 -0.50 6.55 -11.11
C HIS A 117 -0.88 5.71 -9.87
N ASP A 118 -2.04 5.89 -9.25
CA ASP A 118 -2.48 5.00 -8.16
C ASP A 118 -2.63 3.54 -8.62
N ASP A 119 -3.00 3.32 -9.87
CA ASP A 119 -3.10 2.00 -10.51
C ASP A 119 -1.75 1.38 -10.89
N GLU A 120 -0.65 2.15 -10.79
CA GLU A 120 0.72 1.71 -11.08
C GLU A 120 1.50 1.30 -9.81
N VAL A 121 0.96 1.54 -8.61
CA VAL A 121 1.68 1.31 -7.34
C VAL A 121 2.06 -0.16 -7.14
N ALA A 122 1.13 -1.07 -7.40
CA ALA A 122 1.38 -2.51 -7.25
C ALA A 122 2.54 -2.98 -8.16
N ASP A 123 2.58 -2.50 -9.40
CA ASP A 123 3.62 -2.83 -10.37
C ASP A 123 4.98 -2.30 -9.94
N GLN A 124 5.06 -1.03 -9.51
CA GLN A 124 6.30 -0.43 -9.02
C GLN A 124 6.86 -1.18 -7.80
N ILE A 125 6.01 -1.60 -6.86
CA ILE A 125 6.43 -2.40 -5.71
C ILE A 125 6.88 -3.80 -6.15
N GLY A 126 6.16 -4.44 -7.07
CA GLY A 126 6.56 -5.74 -7.65
C GLY A 126 7.93 -5.69 -8.31
N GLU A 127 8.18 -4.68 -9.14
CA GLU A 127 9.47 -4.43 -9.79
C GLU A 127 10.60 -4.17 -8.78
N GLN A 128 10.36 -3.30 -7.79
CA GLN A 128 11.37 -2.96 -6.79
C GLN A 128 11.79 -4.19 -5.96
N THR A 129 10.83 -5.05 -5.63
CA THR A 129 11.06 -6.25 -4.81
C THR A 129 11.50 -7.46 -5.61
N GLY A 130 11.31 -7.46 -6.94
CA GLY A 130 11.51 -8.62 -7.82
C GLY A 130 10.48 -9.74 -7.61
N VAL A 131 9.36 -9.44 -6.93
CA VAL A 131 8.32 -10.43 -6.62
C VAL A 131 7.30 -10.49 -7.76
N ALA A 132 6.98 -11.70 -8.22
CA ALA A 132 5.99 -11.90 -9.27
C ALA A 132 4.58 -11.53 -8.80
N LEU A 133 3.89 -10.72 -9.60
CA LEU A 133 2.50 -10.32 -9.38
C LEU A 133 1.54 -11.26 -10.10
N THR A 134 0.53 -11.77 -9.39
CA THR A 134 -0.68 -12.33 -10.01
C THR A 134 -1.71 -11.22 -10.09
N ARG A 135 -2.15 -10.90 -11.32
CA ARG A 135 -3.14 -9.84 -11.55
C ARG A 135 -4.55 -10.40 -11.56
N HIS A 136 -5.45 -9.68 -10.89
CA HIS A 136 -6.87 -9.97 -10.83
C HIS A 136 -7.65 -8.84 -11.49
N ASP A 137 -8.51 -9.18 -12.46
CA ASP A 137 -9.31 -8.23 -13.24
C ASP A 137 -10.64 -7.89 -12.54
N PHE A 138 -10.53 -7.51 -11.27
CA PHE A 138 -11.64 -7.00 -10.47
C PHE A 138 -11.15 -6.01 -9.43
N ILE A 139 -12.08 -5.18 -8.95
CA ILE A 139 -11.77 -4.10 -8.02
C ILE A 139 -11.73 -4.65 -6.60
N LEU A 140 -10.60 -4.45 -5.94
CA LEU A 140 -10.44 -4.75 -4.51
C LEU A 140 -9.32 -3.86 -3.95
N GLU A 141 -9.60 -3.24 -2.82
CA GLU A 141 -8.58 -2.53 -2.05
C GLU A 141 -8.08 -3.43 -0.91
N GLY A 142 -6.77 -3.45 -0.65
CA GLY A 142 -6.20 -4.27 0.42
C GLY A 142 -6.74 -3.93 1.81
N GLY A 143 -7.13 -2.68 2.07
CA GLY A 143 -7.79 -2.28 3.32
C GLY A 143 -9.23 -2.80 3.49
N ALA A 144 -9.81 -3.42 2.47
CA ALA A 144 -11.16 -4.00 2.53
C ALA A 144 -11.18 -5.46 3.02
N VAL A 145 -10.02 -6.08 3.22
CA VAL A 145 -9.87 -7.49 3.64
C VAL A 145 -8.84 -7.63 4.76
N ASP A 146 -9.05 -8.58 5.66
CA ASP A 146 -8.13 -8.93 6.74
C ASP A 146 -7.95 -10.45 6.80
N HIS A 147 -6.71 -10.93 6.89
CA HIS A 147 -6.35 -12.34 6.75
C HIS A 147 -5.87 -12.94 8.06
N ASP A 148 -6.35 -14.13 8.41
CA ASP A 148 -5.91 -14.85 9.62
C ASP A 148 -4.64 -15.71 9.44
N GLY A 149 -4.16 -15.86 8.20
CA GLY A 149 -3.01 -16.72 7.87
C GLY A 149 -3.32 -18.22 7.75
N GLU A 150 -4.54 -18.64 8.07
CA GLU A 150 -4.99 -20.04 8.08
C GLU A 150 -6.08 -20.33 7.02
N GLY A 151 -6.51 -19.29 6.29
CA GLY A 151 -7.44 -19.39 5.16
C GLY A 151 -8.77 -18.67 5.39
N THR A 152 -8.95 -18.01 6.53
CA THR A 152 -10.11 -17.14 6.77
C THR A 152 -9.80 -15.71 6.35
N VAL A 153 -10.80 -15.06 5.75
CA VAL A 153 -10.75 -13.64 5.42
C VAL A 153 -11.94 -12.95 6.08
N LEU A 154 -11.68 -11.85 6.79
CA LEU A 154 -12.70 -10.94 7.27
C LEU A 154 -12.86 -9.79 6.27
N THR A 155 -14.10 -9.43 5.96
CA THR A 155 -14.43 -8.29 5.09
C THR A 155 -15.78 -7.71 5.49
N THR A 156 -16.23 -6.66 4.78
CA THR A 156 -17.55 -6.06 4.98
C THR A 156 -18.38 -6.11 3.70
N ARG A 157 -19.58 -6.68 3.80
CA ARG A 157 -20.56 -6.70 2.70
C ARG A 157 -20.81 -5.30 2.13
N GLN A 158 -20.86 -4.29 3.01
CA GLN A 158 -21.09 -2.90 2.62
C GLN A 158 -20.01 -2.35 1.67
N CYS A 159 -18.76 -2.82 1.80
CA CYS A 159 -17.67 -2.42 0.93
C CYS A 159 -17.64 -3.27 -0.35
N VAL A 160 -17.41 -4.59 -0.23
CA VAL A 160 -17.12 -5.46 -1.38
C VAL A 160 -18.32 -5.70 -2.29
N LEU A 161 -19.55 -5.55 -1.79
CA LEU A 161 -20.78 -5.62 -2.59
C LEU A 161 -21.33 -4.23 -2.95
N ASN A 162 -20.59 -3.15 -2.69
CA ASN A 162 -21.01 -1.84 -3.14
C ASN A 162 -21.05 -1.80 -4.68
N ARG A 163 -22.13 -1.26 -5.24
CA ARG A 163 -22.32 -1.14 -6.70
C ARG A 163 -21.21 -0.38 -7.43
N ASN A 164 -20.43 0.44 -6.71
CA ASN A 164 -19.29 1.18 -7.27
C ASN A 164 -17.96 0.43 -7.19
N ARG A 165 -17.96 -0.81 -6.68
CA ARG A 165 -16.87 -1.77 -6.84
C ARG A 165 -17.17 -2.60 -8.09
N ASN A 166 -17.57 -3.84 -7.91
CA ASN A 166 -17.74 -4.80 -8.98
C ASN A 166 -19.21 -4.92 -9.40
N THR A 167 -19.55 -4.35 -10.56
CA THR A 167 -20.94 -4.33 -11.05
C THR A 167 -21.47 -5.75 -11.28
N GLY A 168 -22.62 -6.06 -10.68
CA GLY A 168 -23.28 -7.35 -10.84
C GLY A 168 -22.78 -8.47 -9.93
N TRP A 169 -21.82 -8.19 -9.04
CA TRP A 169 -21.37 -9.19 -8.06
C TRP A 169 -22.48 -9.55 -7.07
N THR A 170 -22.54 -10.84 -6.76
CA THR A 170 -23.34 -11.40 -5.66
C THR A 170 -22.42 -11.77 -4.52
N GLU A 171 -22.98 -12.04 -3.33
CA GLU A 171 -22.19 -12.58 -2.21
C GLU A 171 -21.50 -13.90 -2.53
N ALA A 172 -22.05 -14.73 -3.44
CA ALA A 172 -21.38 -15.96 -3.86
C ALA A 172 -20.22 -15.71 -4.83
N THR A 173 -20.16 -14.52 -5.44
CA THR A 173 -19.10 -14.12 -6.38
C THR A 173 -17.97 -13.40 -5.67
N ALA A 174 -18.31 -12.57 -4.68
CA ALA A 174 -17.37 -11.90 -3.79
C ALA A 174 -16.68 -12.92 -2.87
#